data_AF-A0A536E6C5-F1
#
_entry.id   AF-A0A536E6C5-F1
#
_cell.length_a   1.000
_cell.length_b   1.000
_cell.length_c   1.000
_cell.angle_alpha   90.00
_cell.angle_beta   90.00
_cell.angle_gamma   90.00
#
_symmetry.space_group_name_H-M   'P 1'
#
loop_
_entity.id
_entity.type
_entity.pdbx_description
1 polymer ?
#
loop_
_entity_poly.entity_id
_entity_poly.type
_entity_poly.pdbx_seq_one_letter_code
_entity_poly.pdbx_strand_id
1 'polypeptide(L)' 'MLRARDAMDRAYAQPLDLPTLAQIANVSEAHFIRTFHATFGETPHRYLQRRRVERAMFLLRATDRA' A
#
# COMPACT_ATOMS: atom_id res chain seq x y z
N MET A 1 -8.81 2.09 -8.52
CA MET A 1 -8.22 2.16 -7.15
C MET A 1 -8.02 0.80 -6.50
N LEU A 2 -8.99 -0.12 -6.48
CA LEU A 2 -8.83 -1.44 -5.85
C LEU A 2 -7.61 -2.21 -6.36
N ARG A 3 -7.42 -2.30 -7.69
CA ARG A 3 -6.24 -2.97 -8.29
C ARG A 3 -4.89 -2.40 -7.82
N ALA A 4 -4.78 -1.08 -7.66
CA ALA A 4 -3.56 -0.45 -7.17
C ALA A 4 -3.33 -0.76 -5.69
N ARG A 5 -4.37 -0.75 -4.86
CA ARG A 5 -4.29 -1.20 -3.46
C ARG A 5 -3.85 -2.66 -3.38
N ASP A 6 -4.45 -3.54 -4.19
CA ASP A 6 -4.11 -4.96 -4.20
C ASP A 6 -2.65 -5.20 -4.63
N ALA A 7 -2.13 -4.38 -5.56
CA ALA A 7 -0.73 -4.41 -5.94
C ALA A 7 0.19 -3.98 -4.79
N MET A 8 -0.15 -2.89 -4.08
CA MET A 8 0.57 -2.46 -2.86
C MET A 8 0.57 -3.54 -1.78
N ASP A 9 -0.55 -4.25 -1.62
CA ASP A 9 -0.72 -5.30 -0.62
C ASP A 9 0.14 -6.52 -0.90
N ARG A 10 0.31 -6.89 -2.17
CA ARG A 10 1.18 -8.00 -2.58
C ARG A 10 2.65 -7.63 -2.51
N ALA A 11 2.98 -6.37 -2.84
CA ALA A 11 4.35 -5.87 -2.90
C ALA A 11 4.74 -5.04 -1.66
N TYR A 12 4.09 -5.25 -0.50
CA TYR A 12 4.27 -4.38 0.68
C TYR A 12 5.73 -4.29 1.18
N ALA A 13 6.54 -5.31 0.89
CA ALA A 13 7.95 -5.37 1.25
C ALA A 13 8.87 -4.57 0.30
N GLN A 14 8.37 -4.19 -0.88
CA GLN A 14 9.13 -3.46 -1.90
C GLN A 14 9.02 -1.94 -1.70
N PRO A 15 9.96 -1.14 -2.23
CA PRO A 15 9.82 0.31 -2.30
C PRO A 15 8.51 0.73 -2.97
N LEU A 16 7.97 1.89 -2.56
CA LEU A 16 6.77 2.44 -3.17
C LEU A 16 7.09 2.96 -4.57
N ASP A 17 6.39 2.45 -5.58
CA ASP A 17 6.48 2.91 -6.97
C ASP A 17 5.16 3.57 -7.39
N LEU A 18 5.12 4.90 -7.27
CA LEU A 18 3.95 5.70 -7.63
C LEU A 18 3.63 5.67 -9.14
N PRO A 19 4.61 5.81 -10.07
CA PRO A 19 4.37 5.66 -11.50
C PRO A 19 3.62 4.37 -11.85
N THR A 20 4.11 3.22 -11.36
CA THR A 20 3.50 1.92 -11.65
C THR A 20 2.08 1.82 -11.08
N LEU A 21 1.86 2.29 -9.85
CA LEU A 21 0.52 2.27 -9.23
C LEU A 21 -0.47 3.19 -9.94
N ALA A 22 -0.02 4.34 -10.41
CA ALA A 22 -0.81 5.28 -11.19
C ALA A 22 -1.21 4.68 -12.55
N GLN A 23 -0.29 3.98 -13.22
CA GLN A 23 -0.57 3.21 -14.43
C GLN A 23 -1.60 2.11 -14.19
N ILE A 24 -1.47 1.31 -13.12
CA ILE A 24 -2.45 0.27 -12.74
C ILE A 24 -3.85 0.88 -12.51
N ALA A 25 -3.90 2.11 -12.01
CA ALA A 25 -5.13 2.85 -11.76
C ALA A 25 -5.63 3.68 -12.96
N ASN A 26 -4.92 3.69 -14.11
CA ASN A 26 -5.20 4.51 -15.29
C ASN A 26 -5.34 6.02 -15.00
N VAL A 27 -4.48 6.56 -14.13
CA VAL A 27 -4.46 7.98 -13.77
C VAL A 27 -3.03 8.51 -13.73
N SER A 28 -2.86 9.84 -13.72
CA SER A 28 -1.54 10.43 -13.45
C SER A 28 -1.14 10.23 -11.99
N GLU A 29 0.16 10.28 -11.68
CA GLU A 29 0.67 10.12 -10.30
C GLU A 29 0.07 11.12 -9.31
N ALA A 30 -0.01 12.38 -9.71
CA ALA A 30 -0.60 13.43 -8.86
C ALA A 30 -2.09 13.17 -8.60
N HIS A 31 -2.83 12.67 -9.60
CA HIS A 31 -4.23 12.29 -9.43
C HIS A 31 -4.35 11.01 -8.59
N PHE A 32 -3.43 10.05 -8.75
CA PHE A 32 -3.38 8.83 -7.95
C PHE A 32 -3.29 9.15 -6.46
N ILE A 33 -2.34 9.99 -6.03
CA ILE A 33 -2.18 10.34 -4.62
C ILE A 33 -3.46 10.95 -4.04
N ARG A 34 -4.04 11.94 -4.75
CA ARG A 34 -5.26 12.62 -4.31
C ARG A 34 -6.45 11.66 -4.22
N THR A 35 -6.66 10.87 -5.26
CA THR A 35 -7.81 9.97 -5.34
C THR A 35 -7.64 8.76 -4.42
N PHE A 36 -6.41 8.29 -4.19
CA PHE A 36 -6.11 7.26 -3.19
C PHE A 36 -6.45 7.77 -1.78
N HIS A 37 -6.01 8.97 -1.42
CA HIS A 37 -6.37 9.59 -0.13
C HIS A 37 -7.88 9.78 0.02
N ALA A 38 -8.56 10.28 -1.02
CA ALA A 38 -10.01 10.43 -1.01
C ALA A 38 -10.76 9.08 -0.86
N THR A 39 -10.20 7.99 -1.40
CA THR A 39 -10.83 6.66 -1.37
C THR A 39 -10.54 5.88 -0.09
N PHE A 40 -9.32 5.98 0.45
CA PHE A 40 -8.84 5.13 1.55
C PHE A 40 -8.53 5.90 2.84
N GLY A 41 -8.68 7.22 2.86
CA GLY A 41 -8.49 8.07 4.03
C GLY A 41 -7.02 8.34 4.42
N GLU A 42 -6.06 7.85 3.64
CA GLU A 42 -4.63 8.05 3.89
C GLU A 42 -3.83 8.09 2.59
N THR A 43 -2.62 8.65 2.62
CA THR A 43 -1.75 8.69 1.43
C THR A 43 -1.17 7.30 1.13
N PRO A 44 -0.78 6.99 -0.12
CA PRO A 44 -0.17 5.71 -0.48
C PRO A 44 1.04 5.35 0.39
N HIS A 45 1.86 6.33 0.75
CA HIS A 45 3.02 6.12 1.62
C HIS A 45 2.64 5.71 3.04
N ARG A 46 1.65 6.38 3.66
CA ARG A 46 1.15 6.01 4.99
C ARG A 46 0.52 4.63 4.98
N TYR A 47 -0.27 4.33 3.95
CA TYR A 47 -0.86 3.02 3.75
C TYR A 47 0.21 1.93 3.75
N LEU A 48 1.26 2.09 2.94
CA LEU A 48 2.34 1.10 2.85
C LEU A 48 3.09 0.92 4.18
N GLN A 49 3.37 2.01 4.90
CA GLN A 49 3.98 1.95 6.23
C GLN A 49 3.12 1.16 7.23
N ARG A 50 1.82 1.47 7.29
CA ARG A 50 0.88 0.76 8.15
C ARG A 50 0.84 -0.74 7.84
N ARG A 51 0.78 -1.10 6.55
CA ARG A 51 0.80 -2.51 6.11
C ARG A 51 2.05 -3.26 6.53
N ARG A 52 3.23 -2.62 6.46
CA ARG A 52 4.50 -3.21 6.92
C ARG A 52 4.49 -3.47 8.43
N VAL A 53 3.98 -2.51 9.20
CA VAL A 53 3.87 -2.60 10.65
C VAL A 53 2.87 -3.69 11.07
N GLU A 54 1.70 -3.75 10.45
CA GLU A 54 0.71 -4.83 10.65
C GLU A 54 1.30 -6.21 10.36
N ARG A 55 2.07 -6.33 9.26
CA ARG A 55 2.73 -7.58 8.93
C ARG A 55 3.81 -7.96 9.93
N ALA A 56 4.62 -7.00 10.37
CA ALA A 56 5.63 -7.24 11.40
C ALA A 56 4.99 -7.74 12.70
N MET A 57 3.91 -7.09 13.16
CA MET A 57 3.15 -7.55 14.33
C MET A 57 2.60 -8.97 14.16
N PHE A 58 2.07 -9.28 12.97
CA PHE A 58 1.59 -10.63 12.68
C PHE A 58 2.72 -11.66 12.77
N LEU A 59 3.88 -11.36 12.16
CA LEU A 59 5.03 -12.27 12.18
C LEU A 59 5.52 -12.50 13.61
N LEU A 60 5.66 -11.44 14.41
CA LEU A 60 6.07 -11.55 15.82
C LEU A 60 5.13 -12.47 16.62
N ARG A 61 3.81 -12.29 16.49
CA ARG A 61 2.81 -13.14 17.15
C ARG A 61 2.80 -14.58 16.64
N ALA A 62 3.14 -14.81 15.38
CA ALA A 62 3.21 -16.13 14.79
C ALA A 62 4.47 -16.89 15.24
N THR A 63 5.60 -16.20 15.39
CA THR A 63 6.86 -16.78 15.89
C THR A 63 6.86 -17.02 17.39
N ASP A 64 6.13 -16.23 18.18
CA ASP A 64 6.00 -16.41 19.65
C ASP A 64 5.14 -17.63 20.03
N ARG A 65 4.52 -18.29 19.05
CA ARG A 65 3.76 -19.54 19.20
C ARG A 65 4.54 -20.81 18.84
N ALA A 66 5.84 -20.69 18.54
CA ALA A 66 6.73 -21.80 18.19
C ALA A 66 7.59 -22.25 19.38
#